data_AF-A0A842YGF3-F1
#
_entry.id   AF-A0A842YGF3-F1
#
_cell.length_a   1.000
_cell.length_b   1.000
_cell.length_c   1.000
_cell.angle_alpha   90.00
_cell.angle_beta   90.00
_cell.angle_gamma   90.00
#
_symmetry.space_group_name_H-M   'P 1'
#
loop_
_entity.id
_entity.type
_entity.pdbx_description
1 polymer ?
#
loop_
_entity_poly.entity_id
_entity_poly.type
_entity_poly.pdbx_seq_one_letter_code
_entity_poly.pdbx_strand_id
1 'polypeptide(L)'
;MGTTPIWPDGQTPATLLVLLELQAAGDSSDEDEPADLEDLGAAHPDDESVVIVGDKLSAYLKTEVKNVHEMRTFSPSDQCPLCPWRRFPHAWSGTSATRLRSHVARYHVPKTQYCCSGTKQLKVVMSLYDNDVLLQQAPCNLLQRSATILRKTVVPGLDHSQNHIDRHIRCILDGKGVKFVNSDILTTSMLVRRVGSTMYARSFGELLFKELLVHHCKVAAVIPRIAMHMHAAGSELGNLLPQHPKTWWPIVEDIFSSPSIQAKRAAMHAELEAHTEYTSISIDGTMRCCMGVMGQSTIRNQVERDADSAFTPDDSLRRVLSVKGRTGAVLGLLPVSSEKSEVVRQAIDECFGSVAKNQVLYVFCDNASPKLLNDLTAVLPNLKAMALDPVHLPIVYE
;
A
#
# COMPACT_ATOMS: atom_id res chain seq x y z
N MET A 1 -26.13 -2.33 27.55
CA MET A 1 -25.96 -0.89 27.76
C MET A 1 -24.65 -0.51 27.11
N GLY A 2 -24.72 0.04 25.90
CA GLY A 2 -23.56 0.33 25.05
C GLY A 2 -22.92 1.66 25.45
N THR A 3 -21.63 1.63 25.71
CA THR A 3 -20.80 2.83 25.89
C THR A 3 -20.44 3.38 24.52
N THR A 4 -20.95 4.57 24.21
CA THR A 4 -20.47 5.39 23.09
C THR A 4 -19.01 5.77 23.31
N PRO A 5 -18.16 5.73 22.26
CA PRO A 5 -16.79 6.20 22.39
C PRO A 5 -16.79 7.72 22.56
N ILE A 6 -16.19 8.19 23.64
CA ILE A 6 -15.95 9.60 23.92
C ILE A 6 -14.76 10.01 23.06
N TRP A 7 -15.00 10.91 22.11
CA TRP A 7 -13.96 11.53 21.29
C TRP A 7 -13.18 12.53 22.15
N PRO A 8 -11.85 12.65 21.98
CA PRO A 8 -11.08 13.71 22.65
C PRO A 8 -11.60 15.09 22.18
N ASP A 9 -11.81 15.98 23.14
CA ASP A 9 -12.39 17.30 22.93
C ASP A 9 -11.72 18.05 21.76
N GLY A 10 -12.52 18.40 20.74
CA GLY A 10 -12.13 19.32 19.67
C GLY A 10 -12.13 18.76 18.25
N GLN A 11 -12.32 17.45 18.02
CA GLN A 11 -12.45 16.90 16.67
C GLN A 11 -13.93 16.69 16.30
N THR A 12 -14.43 17.49 15.36
CA THR A 12 -15.79 17.30 14.81
C THR A 12 -15.75 16.30 13.63
N PRO A 13 -16.80 15.49 13.41
CA PRO A 13 -16.92 14.64 12.22
C PRO A 13 -16.78 15.39 10.89
N ALA A 14 -17.00 16.71 10.89
CA ALA A 14 -16.84 17.57 9.72
C ALA A 14 -15.37 17.66 9.24
N THR A 15 -14.38 17.59 10.14
CA THR A 15 -12.95 17.60 9.76
C THR A 15 -12.56 16.30 9.04
N LEU A 16 -13.21 15.17 9.37
CA LEU A 16 -13.03 13.88 8.69
C LEU A 16 -13.71 13.84 7.31
N LEU A 17 -14.81 14.56 7.12
CA LEU A 17 -15.46 14.70 5.81
C LEU A 17 -14.59 15.52 4.83
N VAL A 18 -13.88 16.54 5.31
CA VAL A 18 -12.92 17.30 4.49
C VAL A 18 -11.75 16.42 4.01
N LEU A 19 -11.31 15.44 4.81
CA LEU A 19 -10.32 14.44 4.38
C LEU A 19 -10.84 13.55 3.25
N LEU A 20 -12.12 13.18 3.30
CA LEU A 20 -12.77 12.37 2.25
C LEU A 20 -13.01 13.19 0.97
N GLU A 21 -13.41 14.45 1.08
CA GLU A 21 -13.69 15.33 -0.07
C GLU A 21 -12.40 15.79 -0.78
N LEU A 22 -11.32 16.09 -0.05
CA LEU A 22 -10.02 16.43 -0.67
C LEU A 22 -9.36 15.22 -1.34
N GLN A 23 -9.69 14.00 -0.92
CA GLN A 23 -9.21 12.76 -1.55
C GLN A 23 -10.12 12.28 -2.70
N ALA A 24 -11.41 12.65 -2.68
CA ALA A 24 -12.37 12.38 -3.75
C ALA A 24 -12.32 13.43 -4.89
N ALA A 25 -11.81 14.64 -4.63
CA ALA A 25 -11.71 15.70 -5.64
C ALA A 25 -10.62 15.47 -6.71
N GLY A 26 -9.95 14.31 -6.71
CA GLY A 26 -9.14 13.83 -7.83
C GLY A 26 -9.93 13.06 -8.89
N ASP A 27 -11.25 12.90 -8.70
CA ASP A 27 -12.13 12.15 -9.60
C ASP A 27 -12.96 13.12 -10.46
N SER A 28 -12.30 13.75 -11.44
CA SER A 28 -13.02 14.14 -12.66
C SER A 28 -12.81 13.02 -13.66
N SER A 29 -13.87 12.24 -13.84
CA SER A 29 -14.07 11.31 -14.93
C SER A 29 -13.81 12.00 -16.26
N ASP A 30 -12.69 11.67 -16.89
CA ASP A 30 -12.61 11.45 -18.32
C ASP A 30 -11.77 10.18 -18.53
N GLU A 31 -12.43 9.18 -19.12
CA GLU A 31 -11.79 7.97 -19.63
C GLU A 31 -10.90 8.37 -20.81
N ASP A 32 -9.72 8.91 -20.53
CA ASP A 32 -8.68 9.05 -21.54
C ASP A 32 -7.81 7.78 -21.55
N GLU A 33 -7.72 7.20 -22.74
CA GLU A 33 -6.94 6.01 -23.08
C GLU A 33 -5.49 6.08 -22.54
N PRO A 34 -4.85 4.93 -22.24
CA PRO A 34 -3.45 4.94 -21.86
C PRO A 34 -2.58 5.19 -23.10
N ALA A 35 -2.40 6.47 -23.43
CA ALA A 35 -1.24 6.93 -24.18
C ALA A 35 -0.01 6.79 -23.28
N ASP A 36 1.04 6.21 -23.84
CA ASP A 36 2.42 6.16 -23.36
C ASP A 36 2.69 5.31 -22.11
N LEU A 37 2.65 3.99 -22.32
CA LEU A 37 3.42 3.00 -21.56
C LEU A 37 4.91 3.11 -21.94
N GLU A 38 5.58 4.19 -21.55
CA GLU A 38 7.05 4.25 -21.54
C GLU A 38 7.58 4.45 -20.12
N ASP A 39 8.63 3.68 -19.85
CA ASP A 39 9.51 3.69 -18.68
C ASP A 39 9.03 2.96 -17.39
N LEU A 40 8.98 1.63 -17.48
CA LEU A 40 9.13 0.75 -16.30
C LEU A 40 10.62 0.59 -15.95
N GLY A 41 11.27 1.70 -15.63
CA GLY A 41 12.54 1.69 -14.91
C GLY A 41 12.30 1.16 -13.50
N ALA A 42 12.85 -0.03 -13.19
CA ALA A 42 12.97 -0.50 -11.83
C ALA A 42 13.77 0.54 -11.04
N ALA A 43 13.07 1.39 -10.28
CA ALA A 43 13.68 2.46 -9.50
C ALA A 43 14.75 1.85 -8.58
N HIS A 44 16.00 2.23 -8.84
CA HIS A 44 17.14 1.87 -8.02
C HIS A 44 16.82 2.28 -6.57
N PRO A 45 17.18 1.50 -5.53
CA PRO A 45 16.89 1.81 -4.13
C PRO A 45 17.48 3.14 -3.61
N ASP A 46 18.24 3.85 -4.45
CA ASP A 46 18.91 5.13 -4.17
C ASP A 46 18.35 6.29 -5.00
N ASP A 47 17.21 6.13 -5.69
CA ASP A 47 16.57 7.26 -6.38
C ASP A 47 15.91 8.19 -5.34
N GLU A 48 16.75 8.97 -4.65
CA GLU A 48 16.36 10.07 -3.80
C GLU A 48 15.75 11.15 -4.69
N SER A 49 14.48 10.97 -5.04
CA SER A 49 13.64 11.98 -5.68
C SER A 49 13.93 13.34 -5.06
N VAL A 50 14.27 14.34 -5.88
CA VAL A 50 14.52 15.71 -5.40
C VAL A 50 13.25 16.21 -4.72
N VAL A 51 13.26 16.27 -3.39
CA VAL A 51 12.14 16.82 -2.62
C VAL A 51 12.22 18.33 -2.71
N ILE A 52 11.28 18.96 -3.40
CA ILE A 52 11.21 20.43 -3.54
C ILE A 52 10.02 20.95 -2.74
N VAL A 53 10.31 21.92 -1.88
CA VAL A 53 9.34 22.61 -1.05
C VAL A 53 8.77 23.81 -1.80
N GLY A 54 7.43 23.94 -1.83
CA GLY A 54 6.76 25.10 -2.38
C GLY A 54 7.00 26.39 -1.58
N ASP A 55 6.84 27.54 -2.24
CA ASP A 55 7.22 28.86 -1.71
C ASP A 55 6.63 29.19 -0.34
N LYS A 56 5.36 28.82 -0.10
CA LYS A 56 4.68 29.04 1.19
C LYS A 56 5.39 28.33 2.33
N LEU A 57 5.64 27.02 2.19
CA LEU A 57 6.35 26.24 3.21
C LEU A 57 7.79 26.76 3.36
N SER A 58 8.48 27.08 2.26
CA SER A 58 9.82 27.68 2.29
C SER A 58 9.88 28.97 3.11
N ALA A 59 8.86 29.83 3.02
CA ALA A 59 8.74 31.05 3.82
C ALA A 59 8.57 30.77 5.32
N TYR A 60 7.79 29.75 5.70
CA TYR A 60 7.70 29.29 7.09
C TYR A 60 9.05 28.80 7.62
N LEU A 61 9.76 27.96 6.85
CA LEU A 61 11.07 27.44 7.26
C LEU A 61 12.10 28.57 7.40
N LYS A 62 12.13 29.53 6.47
CA LYS A 62 12.99 30.72 6.56
C LYS A 62 12.74 31.51 7.84
N THR A 63 11.47 31.68 8.20
CA THR A 63 11.06 32.43 9.40
C THR A 63 11.47 31.70 10.67
N GLU A 64 11.27 30.38 10.72
CA GLU A 64 11.72 29.55 11.84
C GLU A 64 13.24 29.59 12.03
N VAL A 65 14.01 29.50 10.95
CA VAL A 65 15.49 29.63 11.00
C VAL A 65 15.91 30.99 11.53
N LYS A 66 15.28 32.07 11.06
CA LYS A 66 15.56 33.43 11.53
C LYS A 66 15.30 33.54 13.05
N ASN A 67 14.15 33.04 13.50
CA ASN A 67 13.79 33.06 14.91
C ASN A 67 14.81 32.31 15.77
N VAL A 68 15.26 31.13 15.32
CA VAL A 68 16.30 30.34 16.02
C VAL A 68 17.65 31.05 16.01
N HIS A 69 18.02 31.73 14.93
CA HIS A 69 19.27 32.49 14.86
C HIS A 69 19.30 33.65 15.86
N GLU A 70 18.15 34.26 16.11
CA GLU A 70 17.97 35.38 17.05
C GLU A 70 17.82 34.94 18.52
N MET A 71 17.68 33.63 18.80
CA MET A 71 17.59 33.11 20.17
C MET A 71 18.87 33.40 20.97
N ARG A 72 18.69 33.89 22.19
CA ARG A 72 19.80 34.19 23.12
C ARG A 72 20.35 32.94 23.80
N THR A 73 19.49 31.94 24.01
CA THR A 73 19.80 30.71 24.73
C THR A 73 19.20 29.52 24.00
N PHE A 74 19.92 28.39 23.99
CA PHE A 74 19.46 27.12 23.44
C PHE A 74 19.24 26.13 24.57
N SER A 75 18.27 25.24 24.42
CA SER A 75 18.04 24.12 25.34
C SER A 75 17.79 22.84 24.54
N PRO A 76 18.66 21.82 24.65
CA PRO A 76 19.99 21.85 25.29
C PRO A 76 20.94 22.89 24.67
N SER A 77 21.86 23.45 25.47
CA SER A 77 22.73 24.57 25.06
C SER A 77 23.74 24.23 23.96
N ASP A 78 23.97 22.94 23.74
CA ASP A 78 24.90 22.42 22.74
C ASP A 78 24.18 21.79 21.54
N GLN A 79 22.85 21.74 21.50
CA GLN A 79 22.12 21.04 20.43
C GLN A 79 21.41 22.01 19.49
N CYS A 80 21.60 21.83 18.18
CA CYS A 80 20.81 22.56 17.19
C CYS A 80 19.33 22.15 17.32
N PRO A 81 18.39 23.09 17.54
CA PRO A 81 16.98 22.73 17.69
C PRO A 81 16.34 22.29 16.37
N LEU A 82 16.94 22.69 15.24
CA LEU A 82 16.45 22.41 13.88
C LEU A 82 16.94 21.08 13.29
N CYS A 83 17.98 20.49 13.88
CA CYS A 83 18.54 19.22 13.45
C CYS A 83 18.22 18.12 14.47
N PRO A 84 17.96 16.88 14.05
CA PRO A 84 17.65 15.80 14.99
C PRO A 84 18.80 15.53 15.96
N TRP A 85 20.03 15.31 15.48
CA TRP A 85 21.15 14.88 16.32
C TRP A 85 22.32 15.87 16.41
N ARG A 86 22.35 16.95 15.62
CA ARG A 86 23.52 17.86 15.62
C ARG A 86 23.77 18.51 16.97
N ARG A 87 24.95 18.23 17.52
CA ARG A 87 25.45 18.83 18.77
C ARG A 87 26.83 19.45 18.59
N PHE A 88 27.11 20.43 19.42
CA PHE A 88 28.34 21.23 19.46
C PHE A 88 28.86 21.30 20.91
N PRO A 89 29.20 20.16 21.52
CA PRO A 89 29.72 20.13 22.88
C PRO A 89 31.00 20.96 22.98
N HIS A 90 31.14 21.71 24.07
CA HIS A 90 32.37 22.45 24.37
C HIS A 90 32.56 22.54 25.89
N ALA A 91 33.83 22.55 26.33
CA ALA A 91 34.19 22.61 27.74
C ALA A 91 33.78 23.93 28.43
N TRP A 92 33.49 24.98 27.66
CA TRP A 92 33.21 26.33 28.16
C TRP A 92 31.78 26.77 27.82
N SER A 93 31.03 27.21 28.84
CA SER A 93 29.68 27.76 28.71
C SER A 93 29.70 29.01 27.83
N GLY A 94 28.97 28.98 26.71
CA GLY A 94 28.85 30.09 25.75
C GLY A 94 29.49 29.84 24.38
N THR A 95 30.58 29.06 24.30
CA THR A 95 31.22 28.73 23.01
C THR A 95 30.32 27.85 22.13
N SER A 96 29.54 26.96 22.75
CA SER A 96 28.55 26.13 22.05
C SER A 96 27.47 26.97 21.35
N ALA A 97 27.01 28.07 21.96
CA ALA A 97 26.00 28.94 21.38
C ALA A 97 26.52 29.69 20.14
N THR A 98 27.79 30.11 20.13
CA THR A 98 28.42 30.73 18.96
C THR A 98 28.58 29.74 17.81
N ARG A 99 29.02 28.51 18.11
CA ARG A 99 29.15 27.43 17.09
C ARG A 99 27.79 27.05 16.51
N LEU A 100 26.76 26.96 17.35
CA LEU A 100 25.40 26.67 16.92
C LEU A 100 24.86 27.78 16.01
N ARG A 101 25.04 29.05 16.37
CA ARG A 101 24.64 30.17 15.51
C ARG A 101 25.38 30.17 14.17
N SER A 102 26.68 29.87 14.18
CA SER A 102 27.48 29.70 12.96
C SER A 102 26.94 28.55 12.10
N HIS A 103 26.58 27.42 12.71
CA HIS A 103 25.97 26.30 12.01
C HIS A 103 24.61 26.67 11.39
N VAL A 104 23.71 27.30 12.15
CA VAL A 104 22.40 27.75 11.65
C VAL A 104 22.57 28.67 10.45
N ALA A 105 23.43 29.69 10.56
CA ALA A 105 23.67 30.64 9.47
C ALA A 105 24.30 30.00 8.23
N ARG A 106 25.18 29.01 8.40
CA ARG A 106 25.92 28.40 7.29
C ARG A 106 25.15 27.30 6.57
N TYR A 107 24.37 26.50 7.31
CA TYR A 107 23.79 25.27 6.78
C TYR A 107 22.26 25.32 6.63
N HIS A 108 21.53 26.12 7.40
CA HIS A 108 20.09 26.28 7.23
C HIS A 108 19.80 27.43 6.26
N VAL A 109 20.10 27.20 4.98
CA VAL A 109 20.08 28.22 3.93
C VAL A 109 19.12 27.83 2.79
N PRO A 110 18.74 28.77 1.88
CA PRO A 110 17.85 28.46 0.77
C PRO A 110 18.31 27.28 -0.09
N LYS A 111 19.63 27.12 -0.29
CA LYS A 111 20.23 26.03 -1.06
C LYS A 111 19.86 24.63 -0.53
N THR A 112 19.66 24.50 0.78
CA THR A 112 19.26 23.24 1.42
C THR A 112 17.80 23.26 1.85
N GLN A 113 17.00 24.20 1.31
CA GLN A 113 15.61 24.40 1.69
C GLN A 113 15.45 24.55 3.21
N TYR A 114 16.45 25.19 3.85
CA TYR A 114 16.51 25.38 5.30
C TYR A 114 16.55 24.10 6.15
N CYS A 115 16.66 22.91 5.55
CA CYS A 115 16.75 21.61 6.21
C CYS A 115 18.07 20.91 5.86
N CYS A 116 19.09 21.07 6.70
CA CYS A 116 20.43 20.57 6.36
C CYS A 116 20.69 19.09 6.74
N SER A 117 19.74 18.43 7.41
CA SER A 117 19.93 17.05 7.90
C SER A 117 19.61 15.96 6.86
N GLY A 118 18.96 16.31 5.74
CA GLY A 118 18.60 15.38 4.68
C GLY A 118 17.13 15.44 4.26
N THR A 119 16.84 14.75 3.15
CA THR A 119 15.53 14.67 2.52
C THR A 119 14.49 13.98 3.40
N LYS A 120 14.88 13.05 4.29
CA LYS A 120 13.93 12.37 5.18
C LYS A 120 13.40 13.27 6.29
N GLN A 121 14.23 14.17 6.84
CA GLN A 121 13.70 15.22 7.72
C GLN A 121 12.78 16.16 6.94
N LEU A 122 13.13 16.51 5.70
CA LEU A 122 12.28 17.36 4.86
C LEU A 122 10.91 16.73 4.58
N LYS A 123 10.84 15.41 4.34
CA LYS A 123 9.57 14.67 4.23
C LYS A 123 8.73 14.76 5.52
N VAL A 124 9.37 14.65 6.69
CA VAL A 124 8.67 14.86 7.98
C VAL A 124 8.13 16.29 8.10
N VAL A 125 8.92 17.29 7.71
CA VAL A 125 8.50 18.70 7.70
C VAL A 125 7.28 18.93 6.80
N MET A 126 7.28 18.36 5.59
CA MET A 126 6.14 18.46 4.67
C MET A 126 4.90 17.80 5.27
N SER A 127 5.03 16.59 5.82
CA SER A 127 3.90 15.91 6.44
C SER A 127 3.33 16.68 7.63
N LEU A 128 4.18 17.33 8.44
CA LEU A 128 3.73 18.18 9.54
C LEU A 128 3.00 19.42 9.04
N TYR A 129 3.50 20.07 7.99
CA TYR A 129 2.83 21.21 7.36
C TYR A 129 1.45 20.81 6.85
N ASP A 130 1.36 19.72 6.10
CA ASP A 130 0.10 19.23 5.56
C ASP A 130 -0.87 18.85 6.69
N ASN A 131 -0.39 18.20 7.75
CA ASN A 131 -1.19 17.85 8.91
C ASN A 131 -1.73 19.10 9.63
N ASP A 132 -0.89 20.13 9.84
CA ASP A 132 -1.33 21.38 10.46
C ASP A 132 -2.39 22.09 9.59
N VAL A 133 -2.18 22.14 8.27
CA VAL A 133 -3.13 22.72 7.32
C VAL A 133 -4.47 21.98 7.34
N LEU A 134 -4.44 20.64 7.32
CA LEU A 134 -5.64 19.80 7.41
C LEU A 134 -6.41 20.02 8.71
N LEU A 135 -5.69 20.22 9.82
CA LEU A 135 -6.26 20.55 11.13
C LEU A 135 -6.65 22.03 11.27
N GLN A 136 -6.50 22.83 10.22
CA GLN A 136 -6.73 24.29 10.23
C GLN A 136 -5.90 25.01 11.29
N GLN A 137 -4.72 24.48 11.60
CA GLN A 137 -3.76 25.07 12.53
C GLN A 137 -2.71 25.87 11.76
N ALA A 138 -2.25 26.98 12.35
CA ALA A 138 -1.17 27.76 11.77
C ALA A 138 0.14 26.95 11.84
N PRO A 139 0.79 26.62 10.70
CA PRO A 139 2.01 25.84 10.71
C PRO A 139 3.10 26.55 11.50
N CYS A 140 3.67 25.86 12.48
CA CYS A 140 4.70 26.44 13.35
C CYS A 140 5.74 25.41 13.79
N ASN A 141 6.96 25.90 13.99
CA ASN A 141 8.09 25.14 14.53
C ASN A 141 8.31 23.79 13.81
N LEU A 142 8.18 23.75 12.48
CA LEU A 142 8.16 22.52 11.69
C LEU A 142 9.52 21.81 11.70
N LEU A 143 10.63 22.55 11.63
CA LEU A 143 11.97 21.98 11.73
C LEU A 143 12.25 21.45 13.13
N GLN A 144 11.82 22.17 14.17
CA GLN A 144 11.98 21.71 15.56
C GLN A 144 11.12 20.48 15.88
N ARG A 145 9.87 20.46 15.43
CA ARG A 145 8.95 19.31 15.57
C ARG A 145 9.47 18.10 14.81
N SER A 146 9.90 18.27 13.56
CA SER A 146 10.49 17.17 12.78
C SER A 146 11.74 16.59 13.43
N ALA A 147 12.64 17.44 13.95
CA ALA A 147 13.82 17.00 14.69
C ALA A 147 13.45 16.20 15.94
N THR A 148 12.40 16.63 16.65
CA THR A 148 11.90 15.96 17.86
C THR A 148 11.27 14.60 17.55
N ILE A 149 10.45 14.51 16.50
CA ILE A 149 9.85 13.25 16.05
C ILE A 149 10.95 12.25 15.65
N LEU A 150 11.96 12.69 14.88
CA LEU A 150 13.06 11.84 14.48
C LEU A 150 13.89 11.35 15.68
N ARG A 151 14.21 12.22 16.64
CA ARG A 151 14.88 11.82 17.89
C ARG A 151 14.09 10.77 18.69
N LYS A 152 12.76 10.89 18.71
CA LYS A 152 11.87 9.98 19.46
C LYS A 152 11.74 8.61 18.80
N THR A 153 11.76 8.57 17.46
CA THR A 153 11.42 7.36 16.68
C THR A 153 12.64 6.57 16.21
N VAL A 154 13.73 7.27 15.89
CA VAL A 154 15.00 6.64 15.48
C VAL A 154 15.81 6.31 16.72
N VAL A 155 15.65 5.08 17.17
CA VAL A 155 16.38 4.47 18.29
C VAL A 155 17.21 3.30 17.71
N PRO A 156 18.48 3.11 18.11
CA PRO A 156 19.29 4.08 18.83
C PRO A 156 19.47 5.36 17.99
N GLY A 157 19.74 6.48 18.65
CA GLY A 157 19.98 7.75 17.97
C GLY A 157 21.24 7.70 17.09
N LEU A 158 21.29 8.53 16.06
CA LEU A 158 22.47 8.64 15.19
C LEU A 158 23.60 9.46 15.84
N ASP A 159 24.77 9.41 15.22
CA ASP A 159 25.92 10.23 15.61
C ASP A 159 25.59 11.73 15.50
N HIS A 160 25.95 12.47 16.56
CA HIS A 160 25.73 13.90 16.68
C HIS A 160 26.59 14.76 15.74
N SER A 161 27.60 14.16 15.12
CA SER A 161 28.53 14.78 14.16
C SER A 161 28.10 14.59 12.70
N GLN A 162 26.96 13.96 12.42
CA GLN A 162 26.49 13.70 11.06
C GLN A 162 25.29 14.56 10.65
N ASN A 163 25.32 15.06 9.40
CA ASN A 163 24.21 15.81 8.78
C ASN A 163 23.52 15.01 7.69
N HIS A 164 24.04 13.87 7.26
CA HIS A 164 23.45 13.09 6.16
C HIS A 164 22.73 11.88 6.74
N ILE A 165 21.59 12.13 7.39
CA ILE A 165 20.89 11.08 8.15
C ILE A 165 20.19 10.06 7.26
N ASP A 166 19.97 10.41 5.98
CA ASP A 166 19.10 9.64 5.09
C ASP A 166 19.57 8.20 4.95
N ARG A 167 20.88 7.95 4.82
CA ARG A 167 21.42 6.60 4.69
C ARG A 167 21.22 5.72 5.92
N HIS A 168 21.06 6.33 7.09
CA HIS A 168 21.02 5.67 8.40
C HIS A 168 19.63 5.50 8.99
N ILE A 169 18.58 6.00 8.31
CA ILE A 169 17.21 5.83 8.76
C ILE A 169 16.32 5.23 7.68
N ARG A 170 15.25 4.55 8.08
CA ARG A 170 14.27 3.95 7.17
C ARG A 170 12.85 4.32 7.60
N CYS A 171 12.01 4.59 6.60
CA CYS A 171 10.59 4.83 6.80
C CYS A 171 9.86 3.49 6.91
N ILE A 172 9.02 3.32 7.93
CA ILE A 172 8.24 2.12 8.18
C ILE A 172 6.78 2.49 8.35
N LEU A 173 5.91 1.75 7.66
CA LEU A 173 4.48 1.77 7.88
C LEU A 173 4.15 0.88 9.08
N ASP A 174 3.62 1.45 10.15
CA ASP A 174 3.19 0.77 11.37
C ASP A 174 1.68 0.93 11.55
N GLY A 175 1.02 0.02 12.27
CA GLY A 175 -0.43 0.05 12.47
C GLY A 175 -0.93 1.29 13.24
N LYS A 176 -0.03 2.06 13.86
CA LYS A 176 -0.33 3.34 14.53
C LYS A 176 0.05 4.58 13.73
N GLY A 177 0.76 4.43 12.61
CA GLY A 177 1.30 5.57 11.88
C GLY A 177 2.57 5.25 11.10
N VAL A 178 3.02 6.23 10.32
CA VAL A 178 4.33 6.19 9.68
C VAL A 178 5.40 6.60 10.68
N LYS A 179 6.53 5.89 10.73
CA LYS A 179 7.66 6.24 11.60
C LYS A 179 9.00 6.03 10.91
N PHE A 180 10.01 6.79 11.34
CA PHE A 180 11.38 6.57 10.94
C PHE A 180 12.12 5.79 12.03
N VAL A 181 12.91 4.79 11.64
CA VAL A 181 13.75 4.03 12.57
C VAL A 181 15.20 4.02 12.11
N ASN A 182 16.10 3.69 13.01
CA ASN A 182 17.50 3.46 12.68
C ASN A 182 17.63 2.22 11.77
N SER A 183 18.42 2.32 10.70
CA SER A 183 18.66 1.22 9.76
C SER A 183 19.22 -0.03 10.44
N ASP A 184 20.01 0.14 11.48
CA ASP A 184 20.77 -0.94 12.14
C ASP A 184 19.87 -1.80 13.03
N ILE A 185 18.71 -1.29 13.45
CA ILE A 185 17.70 -2.07 14.19
C ILE A 185 16.96 -3.04 13.29
N LEU A 186 16.80 -2.71 12.02
CA LEU A 186 16.04 -3.55 11.09
C LEU A 186 16.70 -4.91 10.86
N THR A 187 18.02 -4.96 10.91
CA THR A 187 18.77 -6.21 10.78
C THR A 187 18.76 -7.05 12.06
N THR A 188 18.46 -6.43 13.21
CA THR A 188 18.80 -7.01 14.52
C THR A 188 17.59 -7.30 15.40
N SER A 189 16.48 -6.55 15.29
CA SER A 189 15.45 -6.59 16.35
C SER A 189 14.01 -6.39 15.88
N MET A 190 13.79 -5.74 14.74
CA MET A 190 12.43 -5.40 14.30
C MET A 190 11.98 -6.31 13.16
N LEU A 191 10.89 -7.05 13.38
CA LEU A 191 10.25 -7.85 12.35
C LEU A 191 9.46 -6.93 11.39
N VAL A 192 10.12 -6.55 10.30
CA VAL A 192 9.50 -5.82 9.19
C VAL A 192 9.62 -6.62 7.91
N ARG A 193 8.69 -6.39 6.98
CA ARG A 193 8.78 -6.89 5.61
C ARG A 193 9.08 -5.73 4.68
N ARG A 194 9.82 -6.02 3.61
CA ARG A 194 10.18 -5.06 2.57
C ARG A 194 9.56 -5.49 1.26
N VAL A 195 8.87 -4.55 0.60
CA VAL A 195 8.32 -4.72 -0.74
C VAL A 195 8.72 -3.52 -1.58
N GLY A 196 9.60 -3.74 -2.56
CA GLY A 196 10.26 -2.66 -3.29
C GLY A 196 11.05 -1.73 -2.36
N SER A 197 10.70 -0.44 -2.36
CA SER A 197 11.26 0.58 -1.45
C SER A 197 10.48 0.75 -0.15
N THR A 198 9.31 0.12 -0.02
CA THR A 198 8.43 0.25 1.14
C THR A 198 8.75 -0.80 2.19
N MET A 199 8.79 -0.38 3.45
CA MET A 199 8.90 -1.29 4.60
C MET A 199 7.66 -1.15 5.48
N TYR A 200 7.15 -2.27 5.98
CA TYR A 200 5.99 -2.27 6.87
C TYR A 200 6.14 -3.27 8.01
N ALA A 201 5.57 -2.93 9.15
CA ALA A 201 5.52 -3.77 10.33
C ALA A 201 4.31 -4.71 10.28
N ARG A 202 4.36 -5.82 11.02
CA ARG A 202 3.26 -6.78 11.13
C ARG A 202 1.91 -6.12 11.48
N SER A 203 1.91 -5.19 12.42
CA SER A 203 0.75 -4.39 12.85
C SER A 203 0.07 -3.64 11.69
N PHE A 204 0.86 -3.08 10.77
CA PHE A 204 0.34 -2.46 9.57
C PHE A 204 -0.25 -3.49 8.62
N GLY A 205 0.44 -4.61 8.40
CA GLY A 205 -0.06 -5.69 7.55
C GLY A 205 -1.39 -6.26 8.04
N GLU A 206 -1.55 -6.43 9.35
CA GLU A 206 -2.81 -6.88 9.96
C GLU A 206 -3.93 -5.85 9.81
N LEU A 207 -3.63 -4.55 9.95
CA LEU A 207 -4.60 -3.48 9.71
C LEU A 207 -5.04 -3.46 8.25
N LEU A 208 -4.09 -3.43 7.31
CA LEU A 208 -4.35 -3.41 5.87
C LEU A 208 -5.15 -4.64 5.43
N PHE A 209 -4.79 -5.83 5.92
CA PHE A 209 -5.53 -7.06 5.63
C PHE A 209 -7.00 -6.95 6.05
N LYS A 210 -7.28 -6.48 7.27
CA LYS A 210 -8.65 -6.32 7.78
C LYS A 210 -9.44 -5.33 6.93
N GLU A 211 -8.85 -4.18 6.63
CA GLU A 211 -9.50 -3.15 5.83
C GLU A 211 -9.83 -3.64 4.41
N LEU A 212 -8.92 -4.40 3.79
CA LEU A 212 -9.15 -4.98 2.46
C LEU A 212 -10.27 -6.02 2.47
N LEU A 213 -10.38 -6.85 3.51
CA LEU A 213 -11.48 -7.80 3.63
C LEU A 213 -12.84 -7.09 3.77
N VAL A 214 -12.90 -6.01 4.55
CA VAL A 214 -14.13 -5.22 4.74
C VAL A 214 -14.54 -4.48 3.47
N HIS A 215 -13.58 -4.09 2.64
CA HIS A 215 -13.80 -3.30 1.43
C HIS A 215 -13.69 -4.06 0.11
N HIS A 216 -13.89 -5.38 0.14
CA HIS A 216 -13.90 -6.20 -1.08
C HIS A 216 -12.62 -6.02 -1.93
N CYS A 217 -11.48 -5.87 -1.27
CA CYS A 217 -10.17 -5.65 -1.87
C CYS A 217 -10.06 -4.38 -2.77
N LYS A 218 -10.95 -3.40 -2.61
CA LYS A 218 -10.87 -2.11 -3.32
C LYS A 218 -9.82 -1.20 -2.68
N VAL A 219 -8.56 -1.35 -3.07
CA VAL A 219 -7.41 -0.63 -2.50
C VAL A 219 -7.64 0.89 -2.44
N ALA A 220 -8.15 1.51 -3.49
CA ALA A 220 -8.40 2.96 -3.53
C ALA A 220 -9.34 3.43 -2.39
N ALA A 221 -10.33 2.61 -2.02
CA ALA A 221 -11.24 2.90 -0.91
C ALA A 221 -10.60 2.64 0.47
N VAL A 222 -9.57 1.80 0.54
CA VAL A 222 -8.87 1.47 1.79
C VAL A 222 -7.85 2.55 2.20
N ILE A 223 -7.16 3.17 1.24
CA ILE A 223 -6.17 4.22 1.50
C ILE A 223 -6.67 5.32 2.46
N PRO A 224 -7.81 5.99 2.20
CA PRO A 224 -8.34 7.02 3.10
C PRO A 224 -8.65 6.47 4.50
N ARG A 225 -9.13 5.22 4.61
CA ARG A 225 -9.42 4.57 5.89
C ARG A 225 -8.16 4.33 6.71
N ILE A 226 -7.10 3.83 6.08
CA ILE A 226 -5.81 3.64 6.75
C ILE A 226 -5.28 4.98 7.25
N ALA A 227 -5.38 6.05 6.45
CA ALA A 227 -4.99 7.39 6.87
C ALA A 227 -5.80 7.87 8.09
N MET A 228 -7.13 7.66 8.10
CA MET A 228 -7.99 7.97 9.25
C MET A 228 -7.59 7.18 10.50
N HIS A 229 -7.31 5.87 10.37
CA HIS A 229 -6.84 5.05 11.49
C HIS A 229 -5.53 5.56 12.09
N MET A 230 -4.59 5.98 11.24
CA MET A 230 -3.33 6.58 11.69
C MET A 230 -3.54 7.92 12.38
N HIS A 231 -4.41 8.77 11.83
CA HIS A 231 -4.74 10.06 12.43
C HIS A 231 -5.40 9.89 13.81
N ALA A 232 -6.37 8.97 13.92
CA ALA A 232 -7.01 8.63 15.19
C ALA A 232 -6.03 8.05 16.23
N ALA A 233 -4.94 7.41 15.78
CA ALA A 233 -3.86 6.95 16.64
C ALA A 233 -2.87 8.08 17.04
N GLY A 234 -3.08 9.31 16.59
CA GLY A 234 -2.24 10.47 16.87
C GLY A 234 -1.01 10.59 15.97
N SER A 235 -0.99 9.93 14.81
CA SER A 235 0.12 10.04 13.87
C SER A 235 0.05 11.34 13.06
N GLU A 236 1.00 12.24 13.29
CA GLU A 236 1.21 13.45 12.47
C GLU A 236 1.84 13.14 11.10
N LEU A 237 2.32 11.90 10.89
CA LEU A 237 3.01 11.46 9.68
C LEU A 237 2.13 10.67 8.71
N GLY A 238 0.80 10.72 8.87
CA GLY A 238 -0.15 9.97 8.05
C GLY A 238 -0.06 10.30 6.56
N ASN A 239 0.29 11.54 6.21
CA ASN A 239 0.42 12.00 4.82
C ASN A 239 1.64 11.42 4.08
N LEU A 240 2.54 10.70 4.78
CA LEU A 240 3.64 9.95 4.18
C LEU A 240 3.22 8.58 3.64
N LEU A 241 1.95 8.20 3.78
CA LEU A 241 1.43 7.00 3.14
C LEU A 241 1.54 7.11 1.61
N PRO A 242 1.78 6.00 0.89
CA PRO A 242 1.72 6.01 -0.56
C PRO A 242 0.33 6.47 -1.02
N GLN A 243 0.27 7.45 -1.92
CA GLN A 243 -1.01 7.99 -2.37
C GLN A 243 -1.59 7.20 -3.55
N HIS A 244 -0.73 6.61 -4.38
CA HIS A 244 -1.16 5.94 -5.59
C HIS A 244 -1.45 4.45 -5.35
N PRO A 245 -2.63 3.92 -5.72
CA PRO A 245 -3.01 2.51 -5.52
C PRO A 245 -1.98 1.49 -6.06
N LYS A 246 -1.32 1.79 -7.19
CA LYS A 246 -0.24 0.94 -7.75
C LYS A 246 0.88 0.63 -6.75
N THR A 247 1.18 1.54 -5.83
CA THR A 247 2.24 1.33 -4.82
C THR A 247 1.80 0.36 -3.71
N TRP A 248 0.49 0.18 -3.53
CA TRP A 248 -0.08 -0.69 -2.49
C TRP A 248 -0.18 -2.13 -2.93
N TRP A 249 -0.46 -2.41 -4.21
CA TRP A 249 -0.66 -3.77 -4.71
C TRP A 249 0.47 -4.74 -4.35
N PRO A 250 1.76 -4.38 -4.51
CA PRO A 250 2.85 -5.26 -4.07
C PRO A 250 2.77 -5.60 -2.57
N ILE A 251 2.38 -4.64 -1.72
CA ILE A 251 2.21 -4.84 -0.27
C ILE A 251 1.04 -5.79 0.00
N VAL A 252 -0.08 -5.61 -0.73
CA VAL A 252 -1.25 -6.48 -0.66
C VAL A 252 -0.89 -7.91 -1.04
N GLU A 253 -0.22 -8.11 -2.17
CA GLU A 253 0.23 -9.42 -2.62
C GLU A 253 1.14 -10.09 -1.60
N ASP A 254 2.11 -9.36 -1.05
CA ASP A 254 3.03 -9.85 -0.03
C ASP A 254 2.28 -10.27 1.26
N ILE A 255 1.27 -9.52 1.69
CA ILE A 255 0.42 -9.87 2.85
C ILE A 255 -0.43 -11.11 2.58
N PHE A 256 -1.15 -11.15 1.46
CA PHE A 256 -2.04 -12.25 1.11
C PHE A 256 -1.29 -13.55 0.78
N SER A 257 -0.06 -13.43 0.27
CA SER A 257 0.85 -14.56 0.03
C SER A 257 1.61 -15.01 1.28
N SER A 258 1.43 -14.34 2.43
CA SER A 258 2.14 -14.71 3.65
C SER A 258 1.72 -16.10 4.17
N PRO A 259 2.63 -16.86 4.81
CA PRO A 259 2.33 -18.20 5.31
C PRO A 259 1.11 -18.25 6.24
N SER A 260 0.92 -17.22 7.07
CA SER A 260 -0.21 -17.12 7.99
C SER A 260 -1.55 -17.00 7.26
N ILE A 261 -1.61 -16.24 6.16
CA ILE A 261 -2.83 -16.09 5.36
C ILE A 261 -3.06 -17.34 4.49
N GLN A 262 -2.01 -17.94 3.94
CA GLN A 262 -2.10 -19.21 3.20
C GLN A 262 -2.60 -20.34 4.11
N ALA A 263 -2.15 -20.41 5.37
CA ALA A 263 -2.66 -21.37 6.35
C ALA A 263 -4.16 -21.17 6.64
N LYS A 264 -4.61 -19.91 6.77
CA LYS A 264 -6.04 -19.60 6.91
C LYS A 264 -6.84 -20.02 5.67
N ARG A 265 -6.31 -19.78 4.48
CA ARG A 265 -6.91 -20.22 3.21
C ARG A 265 -7.04 -21.74 3.15
N ALA A 266 -5.98 -22.48 3.50
CA ALA A 266 -5.99 -23.93 3.55
C ALA A 266 -7.03 -24.47 4.55
N ALA A 267 -7.11 -23.86 5.74
CA ALA A 267 -8.12 -24.21 6.73
C ALA A 267 -9.54 -23.97 6.21
N MET A 268 -9.79 -22.84 5.52
CA MET A 268 -11.10 -22.60 4.89
C MET A 268 -11.42 -23.65 3.84
N HIS A 269 -10.49 -24.02 2.95
CA HIS A 269 -10.73 -25.09 1.97
C HIS A 269 -11.05 -26.44 2.63
N ALA A 270 -10.35 -26.80 3.71
CA ALA A 270 -10.64 -28.03 4.44
C ALA A 270 -12.06 -28.03 5.04
N GLU A 271 -12.55 -26.90 5.54
CA GLU A 271 -13.94 -26.76 6.00
C GLU A 271 -14.93 -26.91 4.84
N LEU A 272 -14.65 -26.32 3.68
CA LEU A 272 -15.51 -26.48 2.48
C LEU A 272 -15.58 -27.94 2.03
N GLU A 273 -14.46 -28.68 2.08
CA GLU A 273 -14.43 -30.11 1.80
C GLU A 273 -15.21 -30.90 2.87
N ALA A 274 -15.01 -30.63 4.16
CA ALA A 274 -15.73 -31.31 5.24
C ALA A 274 -17.26 -31.14 5.15
N HIS A 275 -17.70 -29.97 4.66
CA HIS A 275 -19.10 -29.63 4.49
C HIS A 275 -19.66 -29.90 3.09
N THR A 276 -18.96 -30.70 2.27
CA THR A 276 -19.41 -31.10 0.92
C THR A 276 -19.81 -29.91 0.05
N GLU A 277 -19.08 -28.80 0.13
CA GLU A 277 -19.40 -27.57 -0.60
C GLU A 277 -19.31 -27.77 -2.12
N TYR A 278 -18.41 -28.66 -2.53
CA TYR A 278 -18.09 -28.97 -3.92
C TYR A 278 -19.17 -29.81 -4.62
N THR A 279 -20.22 -30.28 -3.93
CA THR A 279 -21.25 -31.17 -4.52
C THR A 279 -21.89 -30.63 -5.79
N SER A 280 -22.14 -29.32 -5.82
CA SER A 280 -22.58 -28.61 -7.01
C SER A 280 -21.72 -27.37 -7.18
N ILE A 281 -21.13 -27.21 -8.37
CA ILE A 281 -20.31 -26.04 -8.68
C ILE A 281 -20.91 -25.25 -9.84
N SER A 282 -20.82 -23.92 -9.79
CA SER A 282 -21.06 -23.02 -10.93
C SER A 282 -19.73 -22.47 -11.41
N ILE A 283 -19.52 -22.46 -12.73
CA ILE A 283 -18.32 -21.95 -13.38
C ILE A 283 -18.67 -20.84 -14.38
N ASP A 284 -17.92 -19.75 -14.32
CA ASP A 284 -18.11 -18.56 -15.16
C ASP A 284 -16.76 -17.93 -15.55
N GLY A 285 -16.64 -17.41 -16.77
CA GLY A 285 -15.43 -16.81 -17.31
C GLY A 285 -15.52 -15.29 -17.41
N THR A 286 -14.88 -14.56 -16.50
CA THR A 286 -14.86 -13.08 -16.56
C THR A 286 -13.58 -12.55 -17.21
N MET A 287 -13.69 -11.74 -18.28
CA MET A 287 -12.52 -11.22 -19.02
C MET A 287 -11.81 -10.02 -18.36
N ARG A 288 -12.58 -9.07 -17.79
CA ARG A 288 -12.10 -7.72 -17.46
C ARG A 288 -10.86 -7.69 -16.55
N CYS A 289 -10.75 -8.63 -15.62
CA CYS A 289 -9.69 -8.63 -14.61
C CYS A 289 -8.30 -8.99 -15.18
N CYS A 290 -8.23 -9.73 -16.29
CA CYS A 290 -6.96 -10.19 -16.87
C CYS A 290 -6.46 -9.32 -18.03
N MET A 291 -7.22 -8.31 -18.45
CA MET A 291 -6.80 -7.40 -19.53
C MET A 291 -5.65 -6.48 -19.14
N GLY A 292 -5.44 -6.25 -17.83
CA GLY A 292 -4.37 -5.41 -17.28
C GLY A 292 -3.10 -6.18 -16.86
N VAL A 293 -2.96 -7.45 -17.26
CA VAL A 293 -1.75 -8.23 -16.95
C VAL A 293 -0.56 -7.61 -17.68
N MET A 294 0.43 -7.19 -16.92
CA MET A 294 1.63 -6.53 -17.45
C MET A 294 2.40 -7.47 -18.38
N GLY A 295 2.82 -6.98 -19.55
CA GLY A 295 3.56 -7.74 -20.56
C GLY A 295 2.70 -8.52 -21.55
N GLN A 296 1.38 -8.59 -21.33
CA GLN A 296 0.44 -9.24 -22.23
C GLN A 296 -0.08 -8.24 -23.30
N SER A 297 -0.15 -8.67 -24.56
CA SER A 297 -0.78 -7.88 -25.63
C SER A 297 -2.25 -7.58 -25.32
N THR A 298 -2.80 -6.45 -25.74
CA THR A 298 -4.24 -6.20 -25.58
C THR A 298 -5.03 -6.85 -26.72
N ILE A 299 -6.24 -7.35 -26.44
CA ILE A 299 -7.11 -8.04 -27.43
C ILE A 299 -7.35 -7.16 -28.67
N ARG A 300 -7.34 -5.83 -28.51
CA ARG A 300 -7.60 -4.87 -29.60
C ARG A 300 -6.50 -4.82 -30.67
N ASN A 301 -5.24 -5.16 -30.34
CA ASN A 301 -4.08 -5.03 -31.25
C ASN A 301 -3.24 -6.32 -31.33
N GLN A 302 -3.90 -7.48 -31.29
CA GLN A 302 -3.26 -8.80 -31.15
C GLN A 302 -2.19 -9.09 -32.23
N VAL A 303 -2.46 -8.80 -33.50
CA VAL A 303 -1.56 -9.18 -34.60
C VAL A 303 -0.25 -8.36 -34.63
N GLU A 304 -0.31 -7.07 -34.28
CA GLU A 304 0.88 -6.19 -34.30
C GLU A 304 1.70 -6.26 -33.01
N ARG A 305 1.07 -6.54 -31.85
CA ARG A 305 1.74 -6.50 -30.53
C ARG A 305 2.13 -7.86 -29.96
N ASP A 306 1.70 -8.98 -30.54
CA ASP A 306 2.13 -10.31 -30.08
C ASP A 306 3.64 -10.53 -30.28
N ALA A 307 4.27 -9.84 -31.24
CA ALA A 307 5.72 -9.89 -31.45
C ALA A 307 6.53 -9.26 -30.29
N ASP A 308 5.93 -8.28 -29.59
CA ASP A 308 6.56 -7.55 -28.48
C ASP A 308 6.01 -8.00 -27.11
N SER A 309 5.10 -8.99 -27.08
CA SER A 309 4.52 -9.48 -25.83
C SER A 309 5.47 -10.46 -25.13
N ALA A 310 5.53 -10.35 -23.79
CA ALA A 310 6.21 -11.33 -22.95
C ALA A 310 5.46 -12.66 -22.86
N PHE A 311 4.20 -12.71 -23.31
CA PHE A 311 3.34 -13.89 -23.29
C PHE A 311 3.12 -14.39 -24.71
N THR A 312 3.13 -15.72 -24.88
CA THR A 312 2.60 -16.31 -26.11
C THR A 312 1.06 -16.16 -26.13
N PRO A 313 0.42 -16.28 -27.29
CA PRO A 313 -1.04 -16.28 -27.37
C PRO A 313 -1.71 -17.34 -26.47
N ASP A 314 -1.07 -18.50 -26.30
CA ASP A 314 -1.59 -19.61 -25.50
C ASP A 314 -1.35 -19.43 -23.99
N ASP A 315 -0.26 -18.76 -23.61
CA ASP A 315 0.08 -18.45 -22.20
C ASP A 315 -0.62 -17.20 -21.68
N SER A 316 -1.19 -16.40 -22.59
CA SER A 316 -1.88 -15.16 -22.24
C SER A 316 -3.10 -15.46 -21.36
N LEU A 317 -3.11 -14.97 -20.13
CA LEU A 317 -4.26 -15.01 -19.22
C LEU A 317 -5.29 -13.97 -19.67
N ARG A 318 -6.39 -14.44 -20.27
CA ARG A 318 -7.43 -13.55 -20.84
C ARG A 318 -8.68 -13.47 -19.97
N ARG A 319 -8.87 -14.44 -19.09
CA ARG A 319 -10.08 -14.59 -18.29
C ARG A 319 -9.75 -15.05 -16.88
N VAL A 320 -10.68 -14.79 -15.95
CA VAL A 320 -10.72 -15.45 -14.65
C VAL A 320 -11.89 -16.42 -14.67
N LEU A 321 -11.59 -17.72 -14.65
CA LEU A 321 -12.58 -18.75 -14.40
C LEU A 321 -12.92 -18.73 -12.90
N SER A 322 -14.11 -18.23 -12.60
CA SER A 322 -14.69 -18.22 -11.27
C SER A 322 -15.39 -19.54 -11.03
N VAL A 323 -15.09 -20.19 -9.90
CA VAL A 323 -15.75 -21.44 -9.48
C VAL A 323 -16.43 -21.20 -8.14
N LYS A 324 -17.75 -21.36 -8.11
CA LYS A 324 -18.58 -21.19 -6.91
C LYS A 324 -19.15 -22.53 -6.47
N GLY A 325 -19.24 -22.75 -5.16
CA GLY A 325 -19.84 -23.94 -4.56
C GLY A 325 -21.34 -23.81 -4.38
N ARG A 326 -21.95 -24.83 -3.77
CA ARG A 326 -23.42 -24.94 -3.58
C ARG A 326 -24.03 -23.81 -2.75
N THR A 327 -23.27 -23.17 -1.87
CA THR A 327 -23.70 -22.02 -1.06
C THR A 327 -23.31 -20.68 -1.67
N GLY A 328 -22.66 -20.69 -2.84
CA GLY A 328 -22.06 -19.51 -3.47
C GLY A 328 -20.64 -19.20 -2.95
N ALA A 329 -20.07 -20.05 -2.08
CA ALA A 329 -18.69 -19.91 -1.64
C ALA A 329 -17.72 -19.95 -2.84
N VAL A 330 -16.71 -19.07 -2.84
CA VAL A 330 -15.70 -19.05 -3.92
C VAL A 330 -14.72 -20.20 -3.71
N LEU A 331 -14.77 -21.19 -4.59
CA LEU A 331 -13.88 -22.36 -4.59
C LEU A 331 -12.60 -22.10 -5.37
N GLY A 332 -12.67 -21.24 -6.38
CA GLY A 332 -11.54 -20.86 -7.21
C GLY A 332 -11.77 -19.55 -7.97
N LEU A 333 -10.70 -18.77 -8.12
CA LEU A 333 -10.60 -17.67 -9.07
C LEU A 333 -9.32 -17.94 -9.87
N LEU A 334 -9.49 -18.50 -11.06
CA LEU A 334 -8.41 -19.13 -11.81
C LEU A 334 -8.13 -18.33 -13.08
N PRO A 335 -7.00 -17.63 -13.17
CA PRO A 335 -6.59 -17.01 -14.41
C PRO A 335 -6.40 -18.10 -15.49
N VAL A 336 -7.09 -17.95 -16.62
CA VAL A 336 -7.04 -18.89 -17.74
C VAL A 336 -6.91 -18.17 -19.07
N SER A 337 -6.31 -18.82 -20.06
CA SER A 337 -6.17 -18.26 -21.40
C SER A 337 -7.46 -18.30 -22.21
N SER A 338 -8.30 -19.31 -21.98
CA SER A 338 -9.59 -19.43 -22.64
C SER A 338 -10.60 -20.27 -21.84
N GLU A 339 -11.86 -20.21 -22.26
CA GLU A 339 -12.94 -21.10 -21.78
C GLU A 339 -13.05 -22.38 -22.61
N LYS A 340 -12.03 -22.73 -23.38
CA LYS A 340 -12.00 -24.02 -24.08
C LYS A 340 -12.02 -25.14 -23.04
N SER A 341 -12.74 -26.22 -23.34
CA SER A 341 -13.00 -27.31 -22.40
C SER A 341 -11.72 -27.93 -21.82
N GLU A 342 -10.66 -28.06 -22.62
CA GLU A 342 -9.37 -28.56 -22.18
C GLU A 342 -8.67 -27.65 -21.15
N VAL A 343 -8.82 -26.32 -21.29
CA VAL A 343 -8.24 -25.33 -20.37
C VAL A 343 -9.03 -25.29 -19.07
N VAL A 344 -10.36 -25.32 -19.16
CA VAL A 344 -11.24 -25.38 -17.98
C VAL A 344 -10.98 -26.66 -17.18
N ARG A 345 -10.84 -27.81 -17.86
CA ARG A 345 -10.49 -29.09 -17.25
C ARG A 345 -9.16 -28.99 -16.49
N GLN A 346 -8.12 -28.47 -17.15
CA GLN A 346 -6.81 -28.32 -16.52
C GLN A 346 -6.86 -27.39 -15.29
N ALA A 347 -7.54 -26.25 -15.41
CA ALA A 347 -7.67 -25.29 -14.31
C ALA A 347 -8.37 -25.92 -13.09
N ILE A 348 -9.44 -26.70 -13.31
CA ILE A 348 -10.13 -27.42 -12.23
C ILE A 348 -9.24 -28.52 -11.65
N ASP A 349 -8.50 -29.24 -12.50
CA ASP A 349 -7.59 -30.30 -12.07
C ASP A 349 -6.47 -29.78 -11.16
N GLU A 350 -5.89 -28.64 -11.49
CA GLU A 350 -4.84 -27.99 -10.70
C GLU A 350 -5.39 -27.33 -9.43
N CYS A 351 -6.61 -26.78 -9.48
CA CYS A 351 -7.21 -26.07 -8.35
C CYS A 351 -7.74 -27.02 -7.28
N PHE A 352 -8.35 -28.16 -7.66
CA PHE A 352 -9.09 -29.00 -6.72
C PHE A 352 -8.24 -30.16 -6.19
N GLY A 353 -8.28 -30.35 -4.87
CA GLY A 353 -7.76 -31.54 -4.23
C GLY A 353 -8.57 -32.80 -4.60
N SER A 354 -8.02 -33.98 -4.32
CA SER A 354 -8.70 -35.25 -4.61
C SER A 354 -10.05 -35.38 -3.89
N VAL A 355 -10.19 -34.82 -2.68
CA VAL A 355 -11.45 -34.84 -1.93
C VAL A 355 -12.50 -33.99 -2.64
N ALA A 356 -12.18 -32.73 -2.94
CA ALA A 356 -13.02 -31.83 -3.71
C ALA A 356 -13.48 -32.46 -5.05
N LYS A 357 -12.56 -33.03 -5.84
CA LYS A 357 -12.89 -33.68 -7.13
C LYS A 357 -13.90 -34.81 -6.98
N ASN A 358 -13.76 -35.64 -5.95
CA ASN A 358 -14.68 -36.74 -5.66
C ASN A 358 -16.06 -36.27 -5.18
N GLN A 359 -16.19 -35.03 -4.70
CA GLN A 359 -17.47 -34.51 -4.23
C GLN A 359 -18.34 -33.96 -5.36
N VAL A 360 -17.75 -33.50 -6.46
CA VAL A 360 -18.51 -32.82 -7.53
C VAL A 360 -19.45 -33.80 -8.23
N LEU A 361 -20.75 -33.52 -8.14
CA LEU A 361 -21.82 -34.26 -8.81
C LEU A 361 -22.46 -33.46 -9.94
N TYR A 362 -22.48 -32.13 -9.81
CA TYR A 362 -23.19 -31.22 -10.70
C TYR A 362 -22.33 -30.02 -11.07
N VAL A 363 -22.31 -29.67 -12.35
CA VAL A 363 -21.65 -28.46 -12.87
C VAL A 363 -22.67 -27.58 -13.57
N PHE A 364 -22.66 -26.29 -13.25
CA PHE A 364 -23.48 -25.27 -13.90
C PHE A 364 -22.57 -24.30 -14.65
N CYS A 365 -22.87 -24.02 -15.92
CA CYS A 365 -22.07 -23.11 -16.75
C CYS A 365 -22.88 -22.56 -17.93
N ASP A 366 -22.50 -21.43 -18.50
CA ASP A 366 -23.26 -20.80 -19.58
C ASP A 366 -23.14 -21.54 -20.92
N ASN A 367 -22.04 -22.28 -21.11
CA ASN A 367 -21.76 -23.01 -22.33
C ASN A 367 -21.70 -24.53 -22.09
N ALA A 368 -22.78 -25.08 -21.53
CA ALA A 368 -22.90 -26.51 -21.28
C ALA A 368 -22.87 -27.29 -22.61
N SER A 369 -21.77 -27.99 -22.89
CA SER A 369 -21.56 -28.74 -24.13
C SER A 369 -21.12 -30.19 -23.88
N PRO A 370 -21.43 -31.15 -24.78
CA PRO A 370 -20.97 -32.54 -24.64
C PRO A 370 -19.45 -32.67 -24.53
N LYS A 371 -18.69 -31.80 -25.23
CA LYS A 371 -17.22 -31.79 -25.15
C LYS A 371 -16.75 -31.43 -23.74
N LEU A 372 -17.30 -30.35 -23.16
CA LEU A 372 -16.96 -29.94 -21.81
C LEU A 372 -17.34 -31.00 -20.77
N LEU A 373 -18.50 -31.64 -20.90
CA LEU A 373 -18.90 -32.75 -20.02
C LEU A 373 -17.88 -33.89 -20.04
N ASN A 374 -17.46 -34.31 -21.24
CA ASN A 374 -16.49 -35.40 -21.41
C ASN A 374 -15.14 -35.04 -20.79
N ASP A 375 -14.65 -33.82 -21.05
CA ASP A 375 -13.37 -33.35 -20.53
C ASP A 375 -13.40 -33.24 -18.98
N LEU A 376 -14.49 -32.73 -18.42
CA LEU A 376 -14.65 -32.63 -16.96
C LEU A 376 -14.81 -34.00 -16.29
N THR A 377 -15.48 -34.96 -16.92
CA THR A 377 -15.63 -36.33 -16.38
C THR A 377 -14.28 -37.02 -16.21
N ALA A 378 -13.27 -36.64 -17.00
CA ALA A 378 -11.90 -37.17 -16.86
C ALA A 378 -11.22 -36.75 -15.54
N VAL A 379 -11.65 -35.65 -14.91
CA VAL A 379 -11.06 -35.11 -13.67
C VAL A 379 -12.03 -35.08 -12.48
N LEU A 380 -13.34 -35.18 -12.75
CA LEU A 380 -14.43 -35.23 -11.78
C LEU A 380 -15.13 -36.59 -11.83
N PRO A 381 -14.64 -37.60 -11.10
CA PRO A 381 -15.05 -39.00 -11.30
C PRO A 381 -16.52 -39.28 -10.97
N ASN A 382 -17.13 -38.44 -10.12
CA ASN A 382 -18.52 -38.60 -9.68
C ASN A 382 -19.49 -37.63 -10.38
N LEU A 383 -19.03 -36.92 -11.43
CA LEU A 383 -19.87 -35.99 -12.19
C LEU A 383 -21.04 -36.72 -12.83
N LYS A 384 -22.27 -36.33 -12.47
CA LYS A 384 -23.51 -36.96 -12.96
C LYS A 384 -24.19 -36.14 -14.04
N ALA A 385 -24.15 -34.81 -13.91
CA ALA A 385 -24.82 -33.94 -14.85
C ALA A 385 -24.13 -32.58 -14.94
N MET A 386 -24.27 -31.96 -16.10
CA MET A 386 -23.93 -30.59 -16.35
C MET A 386 -25.15 -29.87 -16.92
N ALA A 387 -25.41 -28.66 -16.44
CA ALA A 387 -26.57 -27.88 -16.83
C ALA A 387 -26.17 -26.44 -17.17
N LEU A 388 -27.02 -25.76 -17.93
CA LEU A 388 -26.90 -24.32 -18.13
C LEU A 388 -27.10 -23.61 -16.79
N ASP A 389 -26.28 -22.59 -16.51
CA ASP A 389 -26.46 -21.79 -15.30
C ASP A 389 -27.80 -21.03 -15.40
N PRO A 390 -28.77 -21.28 -14.50
CA PRO A 390 -30.08 -20.64 -14.57
C PRO A 390 -30.04 -19.15 -14.17
N VAL A 391 -28.93 -18.64 -13.64
CA VAL A 391 -28.79 -17.27 -13.11
C VAL A 391 -28.05 -16.34 -14.07
N HIS A 392 -27.72 -16.78 -15.28
CA HIS A 392 -27.19 -15.88 -16.30
C HIS A 392 -28.32 -14.98 -16.83
N LEU A 393 -28.50 -13.82 -16.18
CA LEU A 393 -29.28 -12.72 -16.77
C LEU A 393 -28.68 -12.44 -18.15
N PRO A 394 -29.48 -12.45 -19.23
CA PRO A 394 -28.95 -12.15 -20.54
C PRO A 394 -28.45 -10.70 -20.53
N ILE A 395 -27.13 -10.52 -20.45
CA ILE A 395 -26.48 -9.27 -20.83
C ILE A 395 -26.47 -9.30 -22.36
N VAL A 396 -27.63 -9.03 -22.94
CA VAL A 396 -27.71 -8.63 -24.33
C VAL A 396 -27.00 -7.28 -24.37
N TYR A 397 -25.82 -7.25 -25.00
CA TYR A 397 -25.26 -6.00 -25.48
C TYR A 397 -26.22 -5.47 -26.55
N GLU A 398 -27.05 -4.50 -26.19
CA GLU A 398 -27.59 -3.52 -27.15
C GLU A 398 -26.51 -2.48 -27.48
#